data_AF-A0A7W0SPC2-F1
#
_entry.id   AF-A0A7W0SPC2-F1
#
_cell.length_a   1.000
_cell.length_b   1.000
_cell.length_c   1.000
_cell.angle_alpha   90.00
_cell.angle_beta   90.00
_cell.angle_gamma   90.00
#
_symmetry.space_group_name_H-M   'P 1'
#
loop_
_entity.id
_entity.type
_entity.pdbx_description
1 polymer ?
#
loop_
_entity_poly.entity_id
_entity_poly.type
_entity_poly.pdbx_seq_one_letter_code
_entity_poly.pdbx_strand_id
1 'polypeptide(L)'
;MTNRSIVLGSVQRLQLELCAALPRISASEYEQRRAALCQAVSVDWVAVYGDREHFANLAFLCGFDPRFEEALLLLADGRAILAVGNEGAVYAEFAARGVEIVLCPSLSLMGQSRKLGHTVPDFLRSAGVV
;
A
#
# COMPACT_ATOMS: atom_id res chain seq x y z
N MET A 1 12.07 -43.39 -22.57
CA MET A 1 12.31 -42.31 -21.60
C MET A 1 13.75 -41.85 -21.76
N THR A 2 13.98 -40.63 -22.25
CA THR A 2 15.34 -40.11 -22.52
C THR A 2 15.94 -39.57 -21.23
N ASN A 3 17.05 -40.16 -20.80
CA ASN A 3 17.72 -39.80 -19.55
C ASN A 3 18.44 -38.45 -19.74
N ARG A 4 17.95 -37.39 -19.10
CA ARG A 4 18.59 -36.06 -19.12
C ARG A 4 19.44 -35.91 -17.87
N SER A 5 20.74 -35.75 -18.02
CA SER A 5 21.65 -35.41 -16.92
C SER A 5 21.74 -33.89 -16.76
N ILE A 6 21.49 -33.38 -15.56
CA ILE A 6 21.74 -31.97 -15.21
C ILE A 6 23.19 -31.86 -14.71
N VAL A 7 23.96 -30.95 -15.30
CA VAL A 7 25.33 -30.62 -14.88
C VAL A 7 25.36 -29.18 -14.41
N LEU A 8 25.82 -28.94 -13.20
CA LEU A 8 25.97 -27.59 -12.65
C LEU A 8 27.31 -27.00 -13.11
N GLY A 9 27.27 -25.81 -13.72
CA GLY A 9 28.45 -25.02 -14.05
C GLY A 9 28.67 -23.92 -13.01
N SER A 10 29.93 -23.62 -12.72
CA SER A 10 30.26 -22.41 -11.95
C SER A 10 30.09 -21.19 -12.85
N VAL A 11 29.37 -20.18 -12.37
CA VAL A 11 29.22 -18.88 -13.05
C VAL A 11 29.80 -17.79 -12.17
N GLN A 12 30.46 -16.82 -12.80
CA GLN A 12 31.00 -15.67 -12.09
C GLN A 12 29.84 -14.82 -11.57
N ARG A 13 29.90 -14.43 -10.29
CA ARG A 13 28.87 -13.59 -9.68
C ARG A 13 28.90 -12.21 -10.33
N LEU A 14 27.75 -11.74 -10.81
CA LEU A 14 27.59 -10.37 -11.26
C LEU A 14 27.88 -9.41 -10.10
N GLN A 15 28.93 -8.60 -10.23
CA GLN A 15 29.17 -7.47 -9.33
C GLN A 15 28.33 -6.30 -9.79
N LEU A 16 27.26 -6.02 -9.06
CA LEU A 16 26.44 -4.84 -9.28
C LEU A 16 26.98 -3.71 -8.40
N GLU A 17 27.37 -2.59 -8.99
CA GLU A 17 27.58 -1.36 -8.24
C GLU A 17 26.22 -0.77 -7.86
N LEU A 18 25.81 -1.04 -6.62
CA LEU A 18 24.58 -0.47 -6.07
C LEU A 18 24.91 0.88 -5.44
N CYS A 19 24.22 1.93 -5.90
CA CYS A 19 24.28 3.23 -5.23
C CYS A 19 23.80 3.06 -3.77
N ALA A 20 24.69 3.31 -2.81
CA ALA A 20 24.42 3.05 -1.39
C ALA A 20 23.35 3.98 -0.79
N ALA A 21 23.12 5.15 -1.40
CA ALA A 21 22.16 6.14 -0.92
C ALA A 21 20.86 6.05 -1.72
N LEU A 22 19.82 5.49 -1.09
CA LEU A 22 18.47 5.54 -1.63
C LEU A 22 17.92 6.97 -1.55
N PRO A 23 17.27 7.49 -2.61
CA PRO A 23 16.59 8.78 -2.54
C PRO A 23 15.51 8.74 -1.47
N ARG A 24 15.52 9.72 -0.56
CA ARG A 24 14.53 9.84 0.51
C ARG A 24 13.45 10.82 0.09
N ILE A 25 12.20 10.37 0.11
CA ILE A 25 11.03 11.22 -0.10
C ILE A 25 10.59 11.74 1.28
N SER A 26 10.47 13.06 1.44
CA SER A 26 10.02 13.67 2.69
C SER A 26 8.52 13.44 2.92
N ALA A 27 8.07 13.54 4.18
CA ALA A 27 6.63 13.47 4.49
C ALA A 27 5.82 14.57 3.78
N SER A 28 6.39 15.77 3.68
CA SER A 28 5.76 16.92 3.02
C SER A 28 5.47 16.70 1.54
N GLU A 29 6.28 15.91 0.84
CA GLU A 29 6.07 15.59 -0.57
C GLU A 29 4.80 14.74 -0.74
N TYR A 30 4.56 13.77 0.14
CA TYR A 30 3.33 12.98 0.12
C TYR A 30 2.09 13.82 0.45
N GLU A 31 2.20 14.74 1.42
CA GLU A 31 1.13 15.69 1.76
C GLU A 31 0.75 16.58 0.56
N GLN A 32 1.75 17.12 -0.13
CA GLN A 32 1.55 17.96 -1.33
C GLN A 32 0.87 17.18 -2.46
N ARG A 33 1.26 15.93 -2.70
CA ARG A 33 0.64 15.07 -3.72
C ARG A 33 -0.84 14.80 -3.43
N ARG A 34 -1.17 14.48 -2.17
CA ARG A 34 -2.57 14.28 -1.75
C ARG A 34 -3.39 15.56 -1.87
N ALA A 35 -2.83 16.69 -1.43
CA ALA A 35 -3.50 17.99 -1.55
C ALA A 35 -3.76 18.36 -3.02
N ALA A 36 -2.77 18.15 -3.90
CA ALA A 36 -2.92 18.39 -5.33
C ALA A 36 -4.01 17.49 -5.95
N LEU A 37 -4.08 16.20 -5.58
CA LEU A 37 -5.13 15.30 -6.03
C LEU A 37 -6.51 15.79 -5.58
N CYS A 38 -6.68 16.12 -4.29
CA CYS A 38 -7.95 16.64 -3.78
C CYS A 38 -8.37 17.96 -4.45
N GLN A 39 -7.43 18.86 -4.75
CA GLN A 39 -7.72 20.13 -5.45
C GLN A 39 -8.11 19.93 -6.93
N ALA A 40 -7.62 18.87 -7.56
CA ALA A 40 -7.88 18.59 -8.98
C ALA A 40 -9.29 18.03 -9.24
N VAL A 41 -9.99 17.60 -8.20
CA VAL A 41 -11.31 16.97 -8.30
C VAL A 41 -12.34 17.72 -7.45
N SER A 42 -13.57 17.87 -7.95
CA SER A 42 -14.65 18.54 -7.22
C SER A 42 -15.51 17.52 -6.47
N VAL A 43 -14.92 16.81 -5.50
CA VAL A 43 -15.60 15.80 -4.68
C VAL A 43 -15.17 15.91 -3.21
N ASP A 44 -16.02 15.45 -2.29
CA ASP A 44 -15.73 15.48 -0.84
C ASP A 44 -14.71 14.42 -0.42
N TRP A 45 -14.70 13.28 -1.12
CA TRP A 45 -13.82 12.16 -0.84
C TRP A 45 -13.22 11.58 -2.11
N VAL A 46 -11.95 11.19 -2.03
CA VAL A 46 -11.27 10.37 -3.03
C VAL A 46 -10.92 9.04 -2.39
N ALA A 47 -11.37 7.94 -2.99
CA ALA A 47 -11.00 6.59 -2.61
C ALA A 47 -9.99 6.04 -3.62
N VAL A 48 -8.80 5.66 -3.14
CA VAL A 48 -7.74 5.07 -3.95
C VAL A 48 -7.53 3.64 -3.49
N TYR A 49 -7.93 2.70 -4.34
CA TYR A 49 -7.70 1.29 -4.15
C TYR A 49 -6.28 0.90 -4.59
N GLY A 50 -5.68 -0.07 -3.92
CA GLY A 50 -4.46 -0.71 -4.36
C GLY A 50 -4.40 -2.18 -4.00
N ASP A 51 -3.92 -2.97 -4.95
CA ASP A 51 -3.51 -4.37 -4.82
C ASP A 51 -2.14 -4.54 -5.49
N ARG A 52 -1.73 -5.78 -5.74
CA ARG A 52 -0.45 -6.10 -6.38
C ARG A 52 -0.25 -5.40 -7.74
N GLU A 53 -1.33 -5.18 -8.48
CA GLU A 53 -1.35 -4.59 -9.82
C GLU A 53 -1.48 -3.05 -9.79
N HIS A 54 -2.15 -2.50 -8.76
CA HIS A 54 -2.48 -1.07 -8.68
C HIS A 54 -1.79 -0.31 -7.53
N PHE A 55 -0.87 -0.96 -6.79
CA PHE A 55 -0.19 -0.36 -5.64
C PHE A 55 0.55 0.95 -5.92
N ALA A 56 0.94 1.20 -7.18
CA ALA A 56 1.73 2.37 -7.55
C ALA A 56 1.07 3.70 -7.13
N ASN A 57 -0.26 3.76 -7.10
CA ASN A 57 -0.99 4.93 -6.62
C ASN A 57 -0.81 5.14 -5.11
N LEU A 58 -0.90 4.07 -4.31
CA LEU A 58 -0.66 4.12 -2.87
C LEU A 58 0.81 4.45 -2.57
N ALA A 59 1.74 3.84 -3.29
CA ALA A 59 3.16 4.13 -3.17
C ALA A 59 3.46 5.60 -3.50
N PHE A 60 2.80 6.17 -4.50
CA PHE A 60 2.97 7.57 -4.86
C PHE A 60 2.38 8.53 -3.82
N LEU A 61 1.19 8.23 -3.29
CA LEU A 61 0.42 9.12 -2.41
C LEU A 61 0.77 9.01 -0.93
N CYS A 62 1.22 7.86 -0.46
CA CYS A 62 1.57 7.65 0.94
C CYS A 62 2.80 6.75 1.17
N GLY A 63 3.39 6.15 0.13
CA GLY A 63 4.58 5.31 0.26
C GLY A 63 4.29 3.85 0.63
N PHE A 64 3.01 3.46 0.67
CA PHE A 64 2.60 2.10 1.02
C PHE A 64 2.42 1.21 -0.22
N ASP A 65 2.84 -0.05 -0.11
CA ASP A 65 2.60 -1.13 -1.06
C ASP A 65 1.91 -2.28 -0.32
N PRO A 66 0.67 -2.67 -0.68
CA PRO A 66 -0.07 -3.72 0.01
C PRO A 66 0.50 -5.13 -0.25
N ARG A 67 1.52 -5.25 -1.11
CA ARG A 67 2.17 -6.50 -1.49
C ARG A 67 1.17 -7.49 -2.10
N PHE A 68 0.72 -8.46 -1.30
CA PHE A 68 -0.21 -9.51 -1.72
C PHE A 68 -1.64 -9.25 -1.22
N GLU A 69 -1.83 -8.30 -0.30
CA GLU A 69 -3.14 -7.90 0.19
C GLU A 69 -3.72 -6.75 -0.66
N GLU A 70 -4.93 -6.33 -0.30
CA GLU A 70 -5.57 -5.13 -0.82
C GLU A 70 -5.46 -4.00 0.22
N ALA A 71 -5.62 -2.76 -0.23
CA ALA A 71 -5.68 -1.58 0.62
C ALA A 71 -6.56 -0.49 0.01
N LEU A 72 -7.12 0.36 0.88
CA LEU A 72 -7.98 1.48 0.48
C LEU A 72 -7.54 2.75 1.19
N LEU A 73 -7.03 3.71 0.44
CA LEU A 73 -6.71 5.06 0.94
C LEU A 73 -7.91 5.98 0.70
N LEU A 74 -8.47 6.54 1.77
CA LEU A 74 -9.46 7.60 1.71
C LEU A 74 -8.79 8.95 1.93
N LEU A 75 -9.08 9.89 1.05
CA LEU A 75 -8.62 11.27 1.13
C LEU A 75 -9.81 12.21 1.19
N ALA A 76 -9.75 13.19 2.08
CA ALA A 76 -10.62 14.35 2.13
C ALA A 76 -9.77 15.58 2.47
N ASP A 77 -10.36 16.77 2.50
CA ASP A 77 -9.62 17.98 2.87
C ASP A 77 -8.98 17.83 4.27
N GLY A 78 -7.65 17.89 4.30
CA GLY A 78 -6.84 17.69 5.51
C GLY A 78 -6.88 16.30 6.15
N ARG A 79 -7.54 15.29 5.55
CA ARG A 79 -7.65 13.94 6.11
C ARG A 79 -7.16 12.87 5.13
N ALA A 80 -6.39 11.92 5.63
CA ALA A 80 -5.92 10.77 4.88
C ALA A 80 -5.92 9.52 5.76
N ILE A 81 -6.66 8.49 5.36
CA ILE A 81 -6.87 7.26 6.13
C ILE A 81 -6.62 6.06 5.23
N LEU A 82 -5.68 5.20 5.61
CA LEU A 82 -5.32 4.00 4.88
C LEU A 82 -5.85 2.76 5.61
N ALA A 83 -6.87 2.12 5.02
CA ALA A 83 -7.32 0.81 5.44
C ALA A 83 -6.43 -0.27 4.83
N VAL A 84 -5.96 -1.21 5.66
CA VAL A 84 -5.06 -2.30 5.26
C VAL A 84 -5.51 -3.64 5.84
N GLY A 85 -5.10 -4.73 5.18
CA GLY A 85 -5.24 -6.08 5.71
C GLY A 85 -4.32 -6.38 6.89
N ASN A 86 -4.47 -7.56 7.46
CA ASN A 86 -3.75 -8.08 8.61
C ASN A 86 -2.22 -8.05 8.43
N GLU A 87 -1.70 -8.44 7.27
CA GLU A 87 -0.25 -8.47 7.02
C GLU A 87 0.31 -7.07 6.78
N GLY A 88 -0.51 -6.19 6.17
CA GLY A 88 -0.21 -4.81 5.90
C GLY A 88 -0.20 -3.91 7.14
N ALA A 89 -0.94 -4.23 8.21
CA ALA A 89 -1.15 -3.36 9.37
C ALA A 89 0.16 -2.87 10.02
N VAL A 90 1.02 -3.80 10.45
CA VAL A 90 2.30 -3.45 11.08
C VAL A 90 3.24 -2.79 10.08
N TYR A 91 3.25 -3.27 8.83
CA TYR A 91 4.10 -2.71 7.78
C TYR A 91 3.74 -1.25 7.45
N ALA A 92 2.44 -0.91 7.45
CA ALA A 92 1.93 0.40 7.15
C ALA A 92 2.40 1.47 8.14
N GLU A 93 2.54 1.13 9.43
CA GLU A 93 3.07 2.04 10.45
C GLU A 93 4.50 2.55 10.13
N PHE A 94 5.29 1.75 9.42
CA PHE A 94 6.65 2.11 9.03
C PHE A 94 6.73 2.69 7.61
N ALA A 95 5.93 2.18 6.68
CA ALA A 95 6.01 2.56 5.28
C ALA A 95 5.23 3.84 5.00
N ALA A 96 3.97 3.90 5.45
CA ALA A 96 3.03 4.94 5.08
C ALA A 96 3.35 6.28 5.75
N ARG A 97 3.12 7.40 5.05
CA ARG A 97 3.52 8.75 5.49
C ARG A 97 2.33 9.70 5.54
N GLY A 98 2.06 10.21 6.74
CA GLY A 98 1.04 11.24 6.99
C GLY A 98 -0.38 10.73 6.75
N VAL A 99 -0.65 9.47 7.10
CA VAL A 99 -1.97 8.84 7.01
C VAL A 99 -2.30 8.12 8.31
N GLU A 100 -3.56 8.12 8.69
CA GLU A 100 -4.09 7.26 9.77
C GLU A 100 -4.20 5.82 9.25
N ILE A 101 -3.80 4.83 10.05
CA ILE A 101 -3.86 3.41 9.67
C ILE A 101 -5.07 2.75 10.33
N VAL A 102 -5.89 2.06 9.54
CA VAL A 102 -7.05 1.30 10.03
C VAL A 102 -6.93 -0.15 9.59
N LEU A 103 -7.10 -1.09 10.53
CA LEU A 103 -7.18 -2.51 10.22
C LEU A 103 -8.55 -2.85 9.63
N CYS A 104 -8.55 -3.36 8.39
CA CYS A 104 -9.73 -3.81 7.65
C CYS A 104 -9.47 -5.22 7.09
N PRO A 105 -9.71 -6.30 7.85
CA PRO A 105 -9.41 -7.67 7.43
C PRO A 105 -10.20 -8.16 6.21
N SER A 106 -11.24 -7.42 5.79
CA SER A 106 -11.90 -7.65 4.51
C SER A 106 -10.96 -7.53 3.32
N LEU A 107 -9.87 -6.76 3.46
CA LEU A 107 -8.83 -6.53 2.45
C LEU A 107 -7.65 -7.54 2.55
N SER A 108 -7.75 -8.51 3.47
CA SER A 108 -6.75 -9.56 3.62
C SER A 108 -6.96 -10.73 2.66
N LEU A 109 -5.89 -11.50 2.49
CA LEU A 109 -5.89 -12.75 1.75
C LEU A 109 -7.01 -13.70 2.21
N MET A 110 -7.45 -14.54 1.28
CA MET A 110 -8.42 -15.59 1.54
C MET A 110 -7.94 -16.53 2.64
N GLY A 111 -8.85 -16.94 3.53
CA GLY A 111 -8.55 -17.89 4.62
C GLY A 111 -7.99 -17.24 5.89
N GLN A 112 -7.74 -15.94 5.91
CA GLN A 112 -7.38 -15.22 7.13
C GLN A 112 -8.61 -14.88 8.00
N SER A 113 -8.39 -14.68 9.30
CA SER A 113 -9.45 -14.27 10.23
C SER A 113 -9.93 -12.86 9.93
N ARG A 114 -11.26 -12.66 9.97
CA ARG A 114 -11.91 -11.34 9.85
C ARG A 114 -12.63 -10.89 11.12
N LYS A 115 -12.31 -11.52 12.26
CA LYS A 115 -13.03 -11.30 13.53
C LYS A 115 -12.69 -9.97 14.21
N LEU A 116 -11.52 -9.40 13.92
CA LEU A 116 -10.99 -8.23 14.62
C LEU A 116 -10.66 -7.14 13.60
N GLY A 117 -11.36 -6.01 13.66
CA GLY A 117 -11.16 -4.89 12.75
C GLY A 117 -12.46 -4.47 12.04
N HIS A 118 -12.33 -3.56 11.10
CA HIS A 118 -13.47 -3.03 10.36
C HIS A 118 -13.82 -3.92 9.16
N THR A 119 -15.11 -3.99 8.83
CA THR A 119 -15.52 -4.31 7.46
C THR A 119 -15.32 -3.08 6.56
N VAL A 120 -15.26 -3.24 5.24
CA VAL A 120 -15.18 -2.07 4.33
C VAL A 120 -16.34 -1.09 4.55
N PRO A 121 -17.61 -1.53 4.65
CA PRO A 121 -18.71 -0.61 4.97
C PRO A 121 -18.55 0.10 6.33
N ASP A 122 -18.09 -0.59 7.36
CA ASP A 122 -17.90 0.03 8.69
C ASP A 122 -16.75 1.03 8.69
N PHE A 123 -15.68 0.72 7.95
CA PHE A 123 -14.57 1.64 7.71
C PHE A 123 -15.05 2.91 7.01
N LEU A 124 -15.74 2.78 5.87
CA LEU A 124 -16.28 3.92 5.12
C LEU A 124 -17.21 4.80 5.99
N ARG A 125 -18.13 4.18 6.73
CA ARG A 125 -19.02 4.90 7.66
C ARG A 125 -18.26 5.61 8.77
N SER A 126 -17.26 4.95 9.36
CA SER A 126 -16.43 5.56 10.42
C SER A 126 -15.62 6.76 9.92
N ALA A 127 -15.23 6.76 8.64
CA ALA A 127 -14.59 7.90 8.01
C ALA A 127 -15.55 9.08 7.73
N GLY A 128 -16.87 8.81 7.67
CA GLY A 128 -17.91 9.77 7.33
C GLY A 128 -18.36 9.71 5.87
N VAL A 129 -18.04 8.62 5.15
CA VAL A 129 -18.51 8.37 3.78
C VAL A 129 -19.88 7.69 3.87
N VAL A 130 -20.91 8.35 3.33
CA VAL A 130 -22.33 7.93 3.36
C VAL A 130 -22.82 7.39 2.03
#